data_AF-A0A7V7DUQ7-F1
#
_entry.id   AF-A0A7V7DUQ7-F1
#
_cell.length_a   1.000
_cell.length_b   1.000
_cell.length_c   1.000
_cell.angle_alpha   90.00
_cell.angle_beta   90.00
_cell.angle_gamma   90.00
#
_symmetry.space_group_name_H-M   'P 1'
#
loop_
_entity.id
_entity.type
_entity.pdbx_description
1 polymer ?
#
loop_
_entity_poly.entity_id
_entity_poly.type
_entity_poly.pdbx_seq_one_letter_code
_entity_poly.pdbx_strand_id
1 'polypeptide(L)'
;MEEKPDELNFVNAGSFIPGSVEKVIQQNFPQKQRNNFLANAMLNLGMIDVIGSGIKKMFTIQKQRFFPLPDYDLGDPNKVKVKIFGKVLNENYTRLLIKNPIMDLDIVMLLDKVQKGFQLSRDEHKLLKSTKLVEGRYPNLFVSSRIAAAIEEKARYIKYRGFDKKYYRDMIIDFIDKNGSASRREINDLLLNKLPDILTEKQKKSKINNLLAEMSSKLRIIENSGSRKYSRWVLAGR
;
A
#
# COMPACT_ATOMS: atom_id res chain seq x y z
N MET A 1 10.46 -2.26 14.83
CA MET A 1 9.34 -1.97 13.91
C MET A 1 8.22 -1.39 14.75
N GLU A 2 7.60 -0.32 14.27
CA GLU A 2 6.42 0.28 14.89
C GLU A 2 5.28 0.21 13.86
N GLU A 3 4.17 -0.42 14.25
CA GLU A 3 2.95 -0.52 13.43
C GLU A 3 1.94 0.52 13.90
N LYS A 4 1.44 1.33 12.96
CA LYS A 4 0.31 2.24 13.16
C LYS A 4 -0.81 1.87 12.19
N PRO A 5 -2.06 2.31 12.42
CA PRO A 5 -3.19 1.96 11.55
C PRO A 5 -2.96 2.22 10.07
N ASP A 6 -2.25 3.31 9.74
CA ASP A 6 -2.04 3.80 8.38
C ASP A 6 -0.57 3.86 7.93
N GLU A 7 0.37 3.37 8.73
CA GLU A 7 1.79 3.36 8.36
C GLU A 7 2.58 2.28 9.11
N LEU A 8 3.65 1.80 8.47
CA LEU A 8 4.66 0.94 9.12
C LEU A 8 5.98 1.69 9.15
N ASN A 9 6.60 1.77 10.32
CA ASN A 9 7.91 2.38 10.50
C ASN A 9 8.94 1.32 10.88
N PHE A 10 10.02 1.25 10.12
CA PHE A 10 11.17 0.39 10.37
C PHE A 10 12.37 1.28 10.68
N VAL A 11 13.11 0.91 11.72
CA VAL A 11 14.36 1.57 12.10
C VAL A 11 15.39 0.48 12.28
N ASN A 12 16.51 0.60 11.58
CA ASN A 12 17.61 -0.34 11.66
C ASN A 12 18.93 0.39 11.84
N ALA A 13 19.87 -0.22 12.58
CA ALA A 13 21.21 0.28 12.74
C ALA A 13 22.07 0.03 11.49
N GLY A 14 23.04 0.90 11.27
CA GLY A 14 23.92 0.90 10.11
C GLY A 14 23.49 1.86 9.01
N SER A 15 24.37 2.05 8.03
CA SER A 15 24.20 2.97 6.89
C SER A 15 23.27 2.44 5.80
N PHE A 16 22.99 3.16 4.73
CA PHE A 16 22.36 2.56 3.54
C PHE A 16 23.44 2.29 2.48
N ILE A 17 23.83 1.02 2.30
CA ILE A 17 24.98 0.62 1.45
C ILE A 17 24.91 1.18 0.03
N PRO A 18 23.74 1.19 -0.66
CA PRO A 18 23.65 1.76 -2.01
C PRO A 18 23.80 3.29 -2.07
N GLY A 19 23.82 3.98 -0.92
CA GLY A 19 23.93 5.43 -0.79
C GLY A 19 22.63 6.20 -1.01
N SER A 20 21.80 5.80 -1.98
CA SER A 20 20.51 6.45 -2.26
C SER A 20 19.49 5.47 -2.82
N VAL A 21 18.20 5.74 -2.62
CA VAL A 21 17.13 4.90 -3.18
C VAL A 21 17.09 5.02 -4.70
N GLU A 22 17.32 6.22 -5.25
CA GLU A 22 17.36 6.51 -6.68
C GLU A 22 18.34 5.57 -7.41
N LYS A 23 19.55 5.39 -6.88
CA LYS A 23 20.54 4.45 -7.44
C LYS A 23 20.02 3.02 -7.51
N VAL A 24 19.28 2.56 -6.50
CA VAL A 24 18.71 1.20 -6.44
C VAL A 24 17.59 1.01 -7.46
N ILE A 25 16.82 2.07 -7.75
CA ILE A 25 15.71 2.00 -8.70
C ILE A 25 16.20 2.06 -10.15
N GLN A 26 17.14 2.97 -10.44
CA GLN A 26 17.64 3.28 -11.78
C GLN A 26 18.63 2.23 -12.30
N GLN A 27 19.59 1.86 -11.46
CA GLN A 27 20.56 0.84 -11.80
C GLN A 27 20.03 -0.43 -11.15
N ASN A 28 19.94 -1.54 -11.87
CA ASN A 28 19.76 -2.86 -11.25
C ASN A 28 21.06 -3.19 -10.48
N PHE A 29 21.35 -2.38 -9.46
CA PHE A 29 22.63 -2.27 -8.78
C PHE A 29 22.87 -3.63 -8.13
N PRO A 30 24.00 -4.30 -8.41
CA PRO A 30 24.35 -5.51 -7.68
C PRO A 30 24.57 -5.11 -6.23
N GLN A 31 23.55 -5.33 -5.40
CA GLN A 31 23.57 -4.90 -4.01
C GLN A 31 24.49 -5.84 -3.23
N LYS A 32 25.72 -5.36 -2.96
CA LYS A 32 26.58 -6.00 -1.96
C LYS A 32 25.83 -6.00 -0.63
N GLN A 33 25.50 -7.19 -0.14
CA GLN A 33 24.86 -7.34 1.16
C GLN A 33 25.91 -7.19 2.24
N ARG A 34 25.52 -6.57 3.36
CA ARG A 34 26.41 -6.40 4.51
C ARG A 34 26.88 -7.76 5.06
N ASN A 35 25.99 -8.73 5.03
CA ASN A 35 26.26 -10.11 5.41
C ASN A 35 25.72 -11.05 4.30
N ASN A 36 26.62 -11.50 3.42
CA ASN A 36 26.27 -12.39 2.31
C ASN A 36 25.80 -13.77 2.82
N PHE A 37 26.37 -14.28 3.91
CA PHE A 37 25.98 -15.58 4.46
C PHE A 37 24.52 -15.57 4.92
N LEU A 38 24.13 -14.53 5.67
CA LEU A 38 22.74 -14.35 6.11
C LEU A 38 21.78 -14.18 4.93
N ALA A 39 22.14 -13.35 3.94
CA ALA A 39 21.31 -13.13 2.77
C ALA A 39 21.08 -14.44 1.98
N ASN A 40 22.13 -15.24 1.80
CA ASN A 40 22.04 -16.55 1.14
C ASN A 40 21.21 -17.55 1.96
N ALA A 41 21.35 -17.55 3.29
CA ALA A 41 20.51 -18.39 4.16
C ALA A 41 19.02 -18.04 4.02
N MET A 42 18.67 -16.74 4.04
CA MET A 42 17.29 -16.28 3.86
C MET A 42 16.72 -16.62 2.49
N LEU A 43 17.54 -16.55 1.43
CA LEU A 43 17.16 -16.95 0.08
C LEU A 43 16.86 -18.46 0.03
N ASN A 44 17.77 -19.28 0.57
CA ASN A 44 17.62 -20.74 0.60
C ASN A 44 16.41 -21.20 1.44
N LEU A 45 16.03 -20.42 2.45
CA LEU A 45 14.84 -20.66 3.27
C LEU A 45 13.55 -20.09 2.64
N GLY A 46 13.62 -19.50 1.44
CA GLY A 46 12.45 -18.92 0.75
C GLY A 46 11.86 -17.68 1.41
N MET A 47 12.63 -17.00 2.28
CA MET A 47 12.18 -15.77 2.96
C MET A 47 12.32 -14.52 2.09
N ILE A 48 13.20 -14.55 1.09
CA ILE A 48 13.39 -13.48 0.11
C ILE A 48 13.44 -14.07 -1.31
N ASP A 49 12.87 -13.36 -2.28
CA ASP A 49 12.77 -13.86 -3.66
C ASP A 49 14.09 -13.70 -4.44
N VAL A 50 14.60 -12.47 -4.49
CA VAL A 50 15.83 -12.11 -5.25
C VAL A 50 16.56 -11.01 -4.50
N ILE A 51 17.84 -11.23 -4.21
CA ILE A 51 18.72 -10.27 -3.52
C ILE A 51 18.74 -8.94 -4.29
N GLY A 52 18.42 -7.85 -3.59
CA GLY A 52 18.47 -6.49 -4.13
C GLY A 52 17.23 -6.03 -4.93
N SER A 53 16.26 -6.90 -5.20
CA SER A 53 15.02 -6.51 -5.90
C SER A 53 13.95 -5.89 -4.98
N GLY A 54 14.07 -6.11 -3.66
CA GLY A 54 13.00 -5.83 -2.69
C GLY A 54 12.54 -4.38 -2.66
N ILE A 55 13.46 -3.41 -2.75
CA ILE A 55 13.14 -1.98 -2.72
C ILE A 55 12.33 -1.60 -3.97
N LYS A 56 12.80 -1.98 -5.17
CA LYS A 56 12.11 -1.71 -6.43
C LYS A 56 10.73 -2.39 -6.49
N LYS A 57 10.62 -3.62 -5.98
CA LYS A 57 9.35 -4.33 -5.84
C LYS A 57 8.39 -3.57 -4.90
N MET A 58 8.87 -3.10 -3.76
CA MET A 58 8.06 -2.32 -2.81
C MET A 58 7.55 -1.01 -3.42
N PHE A 59 8.41 -0.27 -4.12
CA PHE A 59 8.02 0.95 -4.86
C PHE A 59 6.96 0.67 -5.93
N THR A 60 7.17 -0.40 -6.70
CA THR A 60 6.24 -0.83 -7.75
C THR A 60 4.88 -1.20 -7.17
N ILE A 61 4.84 -1.95 -6.07
CA ILE A 61 3.59 -2.32 -5.39
C ILE A 61 2.86 -1.08 -4.86
N GLN A 62 3.54 -0.14 -4.22
CA GLN A 62 2.90 1.09 -3.73
C GLN A 62 2.33 1.93 -4.90
N LYS A 63 3.08 2.06 -6.00
CA LYS A 63 2.60 2.70 -7.23
C LYS A 63 1.34 2.03 -7.77
N GLN A 64 1.33 0.70 -7.89
CA GLN A 64 0.18 -0.06 -8.40
C GLN A 64 -1.05 0.06 -7.48
N ARG A 65 -0.83 0.19 -6.17
CA ARG A 65 -1.87 0.47 -5.18
C ARG A 65 -2.28 1.94 -5.10
N PHE A 66 -1.62 2.80 -5.90
CA PHE A 66 -1.84 4.24 -5.95
C PHE A 66 -1.62 4.94 -4.60
N PHE A 67 -0.77 4.35 -3.77
CA PHE A 67 -0.35 4.88 -2.49
C PHE A 67 0.96 5.67 -2.62
N PRO A 68 1.26 6.54 -1.64
CA PRO A 68 2.57 7.18 -1.56
C PRO A 68 3.68 6.13 -1.56
N LEU A 69 4.79 6.45 -2.21
CA LEU A 69 5.94 5.57 -2.23
C LEU A 69 6.56 5.47 -0.83
N PRO A 70 7.30 4.39 -0.53
CA PRO A 70 8.03 4.28 0.73
C PRO A 70 9.02 5.43 0.89
N ASP A 71 9.17 5.93 2.11
CA ASP A 71 10.10 7.00 2.46
C ASP A 71 11.31 6.41 3.19
N TYR A 72 12.51 6.87 2.82
CA TYR A 72 13.78 6.41 3.38
C TYR A 72 14.52 7.62 3.98
N ASP A 73 14.53 7.70 5.31
CA ASP A 73 15.37 8.68 6.01
C ASP A 73 16.76 8.08 6.22
N LEU A 74 17.71 8.66 5.47
CA LEU A 74 19.13 8.29 5.42
C LEU A 74 20.04 9.39 5.97
N GLY A 75 19.48 10.37 6.70
CA GLY A 75 20.24 11.53 7.20
C GLY A 75 21.25 11.16 8.29
N ASP A 76 20.99 10.09 9.05
CA ASP A 76 21.91 9.54 10.04
C ASP A 76 22.78 8.44 9.39
N PRO A 77 24.11 8.59 9.33
CA PRO A 77 24.98 7.62 8.68
C PRO A 77 24.96 6.24 9.35
N ASN A 78 24.50 6.14 10.60
CA ASN A 78 24.44 4.90 11.37
C ASN A 78 23.02 4.38 11.57
N LYS A 79 22.04 4.94 10.86
CA LYS A 79 20.63 4.53 11.00
C LYS A 79 19.88 4.69 9.69
N VAL A 80 19.16 3.62 9.31
CA VAL A 80 18.21 3.67 8.19
C VAL A 80 16.81 3.61 8.76
N LYS A 81 15.97 4.60 8.43
CA LYS A 81 14.53 4.52 8.72
C LYS A 81 13.74 4.38 7.44
N VAL A 82 12.76 3.49 7.46
CA VAL A 82 11.85 3.26 6.33
C VAL A 82 10.41 3.43 6.80
N LYS A 83 9.65 4.28 6.12
CA LYS A 83 8.22 4.46 6.36
C LYS A 83 7.43 3.97 5.15
N ILE A 84 6.48 3.07 5.39
CA ILE A 84 5.56 2.55 4.37
C ILE A 84 4.17 3.09 4.66
N PHE A 85 3.59 3.79 3.71
CA PHE A 85 2.26 4.40 3.85
C PHE A 85 1.14 3.41 3.51
N GLY A 86 0.19 3.27 4.43
CA GLY A 86 -1.07 2.54 4.26
C GLY A 86 -2.26 3.43 3.90
N LYS A 87 -2.05 4.74 3.74
CA LYS A 87 -3.08 5.74 3.41
C LYS A 87 -2.70 6.63 2.23
N VAL A 88 -3.69 7.31 1.68
CA VAL A 88 -3.51 8.38 0.70
C VAL A 88 -3.07 9.66 1.42
N LEU A 89 -2.04 10.33 0.91
CA LEU A 89 -1.62 11.66 1.40
C LEU A 89 -2.19 12.78 0.53
N ASN A 90 -2.18 12.60 -0.80
CA ASN A 90 -2.69 13.58 -1.75
C ASN A 90 -3.61 12.91 -2.77
N GLU A 91 -4.87 13.35 -2.82
CA GLU A 91 -5.85 12.78 -3.75
C GLU A 91 -5.48 13.01 -5.22
N ASN A 92 -4.92 14.17 -5.56
CA ASN A 92 -4.53 14.48 -6.93
C ASN A 92 -3.41 13.54 -7.41
N TYR A 93 -2.45 13.23 -6.53
CA TYR A 93 -1.40 12.23 -6.81
C TYR A 93 -2.02 10.86 -7.12
N THR A 94 -2.88 10.36 -6.24
CA THR A 94 -3.54 9.05 -6.44
C THR A 94 -4.34 9.01 -7.74
N ARG A 95 -5.14 10.04 -8.02
CA ARG A 95 -5.93 10.14 -9.26
C ARG A 95 -5.04 10.17 -10.50
N LEU A 96 -3.91 10.85 -10.42
CA LEU A 96 -2.95 10.96 -11.51
C LEU A 96 -2.29 9.62 -11.83
N LEU A 97 -1.94 8.82 -10.81
CA LEU A 97 -1.44 7.46 -11.03
C LEU A 97 -2.49 6.54 -11.65
N ILE A 98 -3.75 6.63 -11.23
CA ILE A 98 -4.86 5.85 -11.82
C ILE A 98 -5.00 6.14 -13.32
N LYS A 99 -4.87 7.41 -13.72
CA LYS A 99 -4.97 7.82 -15.13
C LYS A 99 -3.78 7.40 -15.99
N ASN A 100 -2.62 7.18 -15.37
CA ASN A 100 -1.37 6.93 -16.07
C ASN A 100 -0.71 5.64 -15.55
N PRO A 101 -1.30 4.46 -15.79
CA PRO A 101 -0.81 3.19 -15.23
C PRO A 101 0.62 2.85 -15.67
N ILE A 102 1.03 3.30 -16.86
CA ILE A 102 2.34 3.05 -17.47
C ILE A 102 3.35 4.17 -17.13
N MET A 103 3.03 5.12 -16.23
CA MET A 103 3.93 6.22 -15.87
C MET A 103 5.29 5.70 -15.39
N ASP A 104 6.38 6.32 -15.85
CA ASP A 104 7.72 5.94 -15.39
C ASP A 104 7.86 6.10 -13.86
N LEU A 105 8.51 5.12 -13.21
CA LEU A 105 8.72 5.15 -11.77
C LEU A 105 9.53 6.36 -11.32
N ASP A 106 10.46 6.85 -12.15
CA ASP A 106 11.25 8.06 -11.84
C ASP A 106 10.34 9.30 -11.77
N ILE A 107 9.38 9.44 -12.70
CA ILE A 107 8.39 10.53 -12.65
C ILE A 107 7.46 10.37 -11.44
N VAL A 108 7.05 9.13 -11.11
CA VAL A 108 6.25 8.86 -9.91
C VAL A 108 7.01 9.26 -8.64
N MET A 109 8.31 8.98 -8.56
CA MET A 109 9.16 9.41 -7.44
C MET A 109 9.21 10.93 -7.30
N LEU A 110 9.31 11.67 -8.40
CA LEU A 110 9.27 13.14 -8.37
C LEU A 110 7.90 13.68 -7.92
N LEU A 111 6.81 13.10 -8.39
CA LEU A 111 5.46 13.46 -7.94
C LEU A 111 5.24 13.14 -6.46
N ASP A 112 5.81 12.03 -5.99
CA ASP A 112 5.77 11.64 -4.59
C ASP A 112 6.60 12.59 -3.71
N LYS A 113 7.73 13.09 -4.20
CA LYS A 113 8.47 14.18 -3.53
C LYS A 113 7.60 15.44 -3.38
N VAL A 114 6.91 15.83 -4.45
CA VAL A 114 5.99 16.99 -4.42
C VAL A 114 4.84 16.77 -3.42
N GLN A 115 4.21 15.59 -3.39
CA GLN A 115 3.10 15.34 -2.47
C GLN A 115 3.52 15.40 -1.00
N LYS A 116 4.77 15.02 -0.70
CA LYS A 116 5.36 15.02 0.64
C LYS A 116 6.00 16.36 1.02
N GLY A 117 6.03 17.32 0.11
CA GLY A 117 6.62 18.63 0.33
C GLY A 117 8.16 18.64 0.32
N PHE A 118 8.79 17.62 -0.27
CA PHE A 118 10.24 17.63 -0.45
C PHE A 118 10.64 18.63 -1.53
N GLN A 119 11.76 19.32 -1.30
CA GLN A 119 12.31 20.25 -2.27
C GLN A 119 12.88 19.49 -3.47
N LEU A 120 12.54 19.96 -4.67
CA LEU A 120 13.12 19.47 -5.91
C LEU A 120 14.31 20.34 -6.30
N SER A 121 15.33 19.71 -6.88
CA SER A 121 16.37 20.42 -7.62
C SER A 121 15.78 21.18 -8.82
N ARG A 122 16.54 22.13 -9.38
CA ARG A 122 16.08 22.90 -10.55
C ARG A 122 15.82 22.00 -11.76
N ASP A 123 16.63 20.96 -11.94
CA ASP A 123 16.49 20.02 -13.05
C ASP A 123 15.28 19.11 -12.87
N GLU A 124 15.08 18.55 -11.67
CA GLU A 124 13.88 17.78 -11.33
C GLU A 124 12.61 18.63 -11.50
N HIS A 125 12.64 19.89 -11.07
CA HIS A 125 11.53 20.83 -11.25
C HIS A 125 11.25 21.05 -12.74
N LYS A 126 12.28 21.33 -13.56
CA LYS A 126 12.12 21.56 -15.01
C LYS A 126 11.58 20.33 -15.72
N LEU A 127 12.12 19.14 -15.40
CA LEU A 127 11.64 17.86 -15.92
C LEU A 127 10.18 17.66 -15.57
N LEU A 128 9.82 17.77 -14.29
CA LEU A 128 8.45 17.56 -13.83
C LEU A 128 7.49 18.59 -14.43
N LYS A 129 7.91 19.84 -14.58
CA LYS A 129 7.09 20.88 -15.24
C LYS A 129 6.83 20.57 -16.72
N SER A 130 7.80 20.00 -17.43
CA SER A 130 7.64 19.61 -18.83
C SER A 130 6.57 18.53 -19.06
N THR A 131 6.35 17.66 -18.06
CA THR A 131 5.31 16.62 -18.10
C THR A 131 3.89 17.18 -18.03
N LYS A 132 3.72 18.46 -17.65
CA LYS A 132 2.44 19.13 -17.36
C LYS A 132 1.63 18.50 -16.22
N LEU A 133 2.18 17.53 -15.48
CA LEU A 133 1.52 16.85 -14.36
C LEU A 133 1.44 17.70 -13.07
N VAL A 134 2.17 18.81 -13.02
CA VAL A 134 2.29 19.70 -11.85
C VAL A 134 2.05 21.17 -12.21
N GLU A 135 1.45 21.87 -11.26
CA GLU A 135 1.18 23.31 -11.29
C GLU A 135 2.07 24.04 -10.26
N GLY A 136 2.11 25.37 -10.31
CA GLY A 136 2.98 26.18 -9.46
C GLY A 136 4.29 26.65 -10.11
N ARG A 137 5.12 27.35 -9.33
CA ARG A 137 6.40 27.98 -9.72
C ARG A 137 7.49 27.56 -8.74
N TYR A 138 8.74 27.45 -9.19
CA TYR A 138 9.86 27.09 -8.33
C TYR A 138 9.95 28.01 -7.09
N PRO A 139 10.19 27.47 -5.89
CA PRO A 139 10.36 26.04 -5.56
C PRO A 139 9.05 25.29 -5.27
N ASN A 140 7.91 25.98 -5.31
CA ASN A 140 6.60 25.49 -4.87
C ASN A 140 5.80 24.88 -6.03
N LEU A 141 5.91 23.57 -6.19
CA LEU A 141 5.06 22.78 -7.08
C LEU A 141 3.96 22.06 -6.31
N PHE A 142 2.85 21.79 -7.00
CA PHE A 142 1.78 20.95 -6.51
C PHE A 142 1.23 20.07 -7.64
N VAL A 143 0.71 18.90 -7.30
CA VAL A 143 0.12 17.98 -8.28
C VAL A 143 -1.13 18.61 -8.90
N SER A 144 -1.19 18.68 -10.23
CA SER A 144 -2.25 19.38 -10.96
C SER A 144 -3.62 18.80 -10.62
N SER A 145 -4.51 19.67 -10.14
CA SER A 145 -5.91 19.32 -9.88
C SER A 145 -6.70 19.15 -11.19
N ARG A 146 -6.38 19.91 -12.24
CA ARG A 146 -7.11 19.86 -13.53
C ARG A 146 -6.95 18.51 -14.23
N ILE A 147 -5.74 17.96 -14.24
CA ILE A 147 -5.48 16.63 -14.80
C ILE A 147 -6.13 15.55 -13.92
N ALA A 148 -6.14 15.74 -12.60
CA ALA A 148 -6.76 14.82 -11.65
C ALA A 148 -8.31 14.87 -11.63
N ALA A 149 -8.93 15.99 -12.02
CA ALA A 149 -10.37 16.26 -11.86
C ALA A 149 -11.26 15.58 -12.90
N ALA A 150 -10.75 15.24 -14.08
CA ALA A 150 -11.54 14.55 -15.12
C ALA A 150 -11.74 13.04 -14.82
N ILE A 151 -12.14 12.71 -13.60
CA ILE A 151 -12.60 11.39 -13.18
C ILE A 151 -14.08 11.53 -12.86
N GLU A 152 -14.94 11.14 -13.80
CA GLU A 152 -16.36 10.89 -13.51
C GLU A 152 -16.56 9.63 -12.64
N GLU A 153 -15.51 8.84 -12.39
CA GLU A 153 -15.59 7.63 -11.58
C GLU A 153 -14.92 7.76 -10.21
N LYS A 154 -15.62 8.41 -9.27
CA LYS A 154 -15.39 8.16 -7.82
C LYS A 154 -15.33 6.66 -7.51
N ALA A 155 -16.02 5.83 -8.31
CA ALA A 155 -16.09 4.37 -8.18
C ALA A 155 -14.74 3.63 -8.36
N ARG A 156 -13.90 3.96 -9.36
CA ARG A 156 -12.59 3.29 -9.54
C ARG A 156 -11.64 3.59 -8.39
N TYR A 157 -11.56 4.86 -8.00
CA TYR A 157 -10.76 5.30 -6.85
C TYR A 157 -11.13 4.57 -5.55
N ILE A 158 -12.42 4.44 -5.27
CA ILE A 158 -12.93 3.72 -4.09
C ILE A 158 -12.62 2.21 -4.17
N LYS A 159 -12.76 1.59 -5.35
CA LYS A 159 -12.40 0.18 -5.56
C LYS A 159 -10.92 -0.08 -5.25
N TYR A 160 -10.00 0.77 -5.70
CA TYR A 160 -8.56 0.56 -5.50
C TYR A 160 -8.07 0.91 -4.10
N ARG A 161 -8.62 1.96 -3.47
CA ARG A 161 -8.32 2.30 -2.06
C ARG A 161 -8.63 1.12 -1.14
N GLY A 162 -9.66 0.35 -1.51
CA GLY A 162 -10.36 -0.51 -0.58
C GLY A 162 -11.03 0.35 0.48
N PHE A 163 -12.23 -0.02 0.87
CA PHE A 163 -12.81 0.60 2.04
C PHE A 163 -11.99 0.25 3.30
N ASP A 164 -12.11 1.07 4.33
CA ASP A 164 -11.57 0.76 5.66
C ASP A 164 -12.11 -0.61 6.12
N LYS A 165 -11.32 -1.35 6.90
CA LYS A 165 -11.78 -2.57 7.58
C LYS A 165 -13.13 -2.35 8.27
N LYS A 166 -13.33 -1.17 8.88
CA LYS A 166 -14.61 -0.81 9.51
C LYS A 166 -15.80 -0.98 8.56
N TYR A 167 -15.71 -0.45 7.34
CA TYR A 167 -16.79 -0.57 6.35
C TYR A 167 -17.14 -2.02 6.01
N TYR A 168 -16.13 -2.88 5.83
CA TYR A 168 -16.39 -4.30 5.54
C TYR A 168 -16.97 -5.03 6.75
N ARG A 169 -16.58 -4.65 7.98
CA ARG A 169 -17.20 -5.17 9.22
C ARG A 169 -18.66 -4.76 9.30
N ASP A 170 -18.95 -3.48 9.10
CA ASP A 170 -20.31 -2.93 9.15
C ASP A 170 -21.21 -3.65 8.13
N MET A 171 -20.69 -3.95 6.93
CA MET A 171 -21.44 -4.71 5.92
C MET A 171 -21.72 -6.17 6.33
N ILE A 172 -20.80 -6.83 7.02
CA ILE A 172 -21.03 -8.17 7.59
C ILE A 172 -22.07 -8.10 8.70
N ILE A 173 -21.98 -7.10 9.58
CA ILE A 173 -22.93 -6.89 10.68
C ILE A 173 -24.33 -6.66 10.13
N ASP A 174 -24.50 -5.73 9.19
CA ASP A 174 -25.78 -5.45 8.53
C ASP A 174 -26.37 -6.68 7.84
N PHE A 175 -25.51 -7.50 7.22
CA PHE A 175 -25.95 -8.72 6.56
C PHE A 175 -26.42 -9.78 7.57
N ILE A 176 -25.68 -9.98 8.67
CA ILE A 176 -26.07 -10.91 9.74
C ILE A 176 -27.32 -10.41 10.46
N ASP A 177 -27.44 -9.10 10.70
CA ASP A 177 -28.60 -8.53 11.38
C ASP A 177 -29.89 -8.75 10.58
N LYS A 178 -29.83 -8.53 9.26
CA LYS A 178 -30.97 -8.74 8.35
C LYS A 178 -31.34 -10.21 8.11
N ASN A 179 -30.35 -11.10 8.06
CA ASN A 179 -30.55 -12.51 7.70
C ASN A 179 -30.46 -13.48 8.89
N GLY A 180 -30.20 -12.97 10.09
CA GLY A 180 -29.98 -13.74 11.33
C GLY A 180 -28.62 -14.44 11.42
N SER A 181 -28.06 -14.91 10.31
CA SER A 181 -26.73 -15.54 10.26
C SER A 181 -26.07 -15.38 8.89
N ALA A 182 -24.76 -15.63 8.81
CA ALA A 182 -24.03 -15.64 7.56
C ALA A 182 -23.04 -16.83 7.47
N SER A 183 -23.06 -17.55 6.37
CA SER A 183 -22.08 -18.59 6.05
C SER A 183 -20.78 -18.00 5.49
N ARG A 184 -19.70 -18.80 5.48
CA ARG A 184 -18.43 -18.38 4.85
C ARG A 184 -18.61 -18.02 3.37
N ARG A 185 -19.50 -18.74 2.68
CA ARG A 185 -19.78 -18.56 1.25
C ARG A 185 -20.49 -17.23 1.01
N GLU A 186 -21.56 -16.94 1.75
CA GLU A 186 -22.28 -15.68 1.63
C GLU A 186 -21.41 -14.47 1.94
N ILE A 187 -20.53 -14.56 2.95
CA ILE A 187 -19.56 -13.48 3.25
C ILE A 187 -18.54 -13.30 2.11
N ASN A 188 -18.11 -14.39 1.46
CA ASN A 188 -17.26 -14.29 0.28
C ASN A 188 -18.00 -13.61 -0.88
N ASP A 189 -19.21 -14.06 -1.18
CA ASP A 189 -20.02 -13.52 -2.27
C ASP A 189 -20.34 -12.03 -2.06
N LEU A 190 -20.56 -11.63 -0.79
CA LEU A 190 -20.77 -10.25 -0.38
C LEU A 190 -19.54 -9.36 -0.62
N LEU A 191 -18.33 -9.87 -0.31
CA LEU A 191 -17.12 -9.04 -0.20
C LEU A 191 -16.13 -9.18 -1.35
N LEU A 192 -16.04 -10.32 -2.05
CA LEU A 192 -15.00 -10.58 -3.05
C LEU A 192 -14.95 -9.53 -4.17
N ASN A 193 -16.12 -9.12 -4.65
CA ASN A 193 -16.26 -8.11 -5.72
C ASN A 193 -16.19 -6.67 -5.20
N LYS A 194 -16.11 -6.48 -3.87
CA LYS A 194 -15.99 -5.16 -3.21
C LYS A 194 -14.58 -4.91 -2.66
N LEU A 195 -13.76 -5.94 -2.58
CA LEU A 195 -12.34 -5.83 -2.25
C LEU A 195 -11.54 -5.30 -3.45
N PRO A 196 -10.38 -4.66 -3.22
CA PRO A 196 -9.58 -4.08 -4.29
C PRO A 196 -9.22 -5.07 -5.40
N ASP A 197 -9.41 -4.65 -6.65
CA ASP A 197 -9.16 -5.47 -7.85
C ASP A 197 -7.68 -5.81 -8.07
N ILE A 198 -6.78 -5.07 -7.41
CA ILE A 198 -5.35 -5.38 -7.41
C ILE A 198 -5.00 -6.65 -6.63
N LEU A 199 -5.90 -7.13 -5.77
CA LEU A 199 -5.69 -8.34 -5.00
C LEU A 199 -6.10 -9.56 -5.83
N THR A 200 -5.24 -10.57 -5.87
CA THR A 200 -5.61 -11.90 -6.37
C THR A 200 -6.73 -12.51 -5.53
N GLU A 201 -7.50 -13.44 -6.11
CA GLU A 201 -8.56 -14.16 -5.39
C GLU A 201 -8.07 -14.81 -4.08
N LYS A 202 -6.84 -15.36 -4.08
CA LYS A 202 -6.22 -15.91 -2.88
C LYS A 202 -5.99 -14.85 -1.80
N GLN A 203 -5.49 -13.67 -2.17
CA GLN A 203 -5.27 -12.56 -1.25
C GLN A 203 -6.59 -11.97 -0.74
N LYS A 204 -7.62 -11.87 -1.59
CA LYS A 204 -8.96 -11.45 -1.19
C LYS A 204 -9.54 -12.41 -0.13
N LYS A 205 -9.50 -13.72 -0.38
CA LYS A 205 -9.96 -14.74 0.58
C LYS A 205 -9.20 -14.69 1.90
N SER A 206 -7.88 -14.50 1.87
CA SER A 206 -7.05 -14.33 3.07
C SER A 206 -7.44 -13.07 3.85
N LYS A 207 -7.70 -11.95 3.17
CA LYS A 207 -8.14 -10.71 3.80
C LYS A 207 -9.50 -10.88 4.51
N ILE A 208 -10.44 -11.59 3.90
CA ILE A 208 -11.74 -11.88 4.52
C ILE A 208 -11.56 -12.81 5.75
N ASN A 209 -10.70 -13.83 5.68
CA ASN A 209 -10.42 -14.68 6.83
C ASN A 209 -9.85 -13.86 8.01
N ASN A 210 -8.89 -12.98 7.75
CA ASN A 210 -8.30 -12.12 8.77
C ASN A 210 -9.34 -11.16 9.37
N LEU A 211 -10.25 -10.64 8.54
CA LEU A 211 -11.35 -9.78 8.99
C LEU A 211 -12.30 -10.52 9.94
N LEU A 212 -12.71 -11.75 9.59
CA LEU A 212 -13.58 -12.56 10.44
C LEU A 212 -12.91 -12.94 11.75
N ALA A 213 -11.65 -13.36 11.72
CA ALA A 213 -10.88 -13.68 12.92
C ALA A 213 -10.72 -12.45 13.84
N GLU A 214 -10.52 -11.26 13.27
CA GLU A 214 -10.49 -10.00 14.02
C GLU A 214 -11.85 -9.71 14.67
N MET A 215 -12.95 -9.83 13.92
CA MET A 215 -14.31 -9.60 14.43
C MET A 215 -14.70 -10.59 15.53
N SER A 216 -14.31 -11.86 15.42
CA SER A 216 -14.69 -12.88 16.39
C SER A 216 -13.81 -12.92 17.63
N SER A 217 -12.48 -12.88 17.44
CA SER A 217 -11.54 -13.15 18.55
C SER A 217 -11.10 -11.87 19.26
N LYS A 218 -10.89 -10.78 18.51
CA LYS A 218 -10.40 -9.52 19.09
C LYS A 218 -11.53 -8.60 19.50
N LEU A 219 -12.50 -8.40 18.61
CA LEU A 219 -13.60 -7.46 18.83
C LEU A 219 -14.83 -8.10 19.48
N ARG A 220 -14.94 -9.44 19.44
CA ARG A 220 -16.08 -10.22 19.97
C ARG A 220 -17.45 -9.70 19.49
N ILE A 221 -17.53 -9.29 18.23
CA ILE A 221 -18.77 -8.77 17.62
C ILE A 221 -19.59 -9.91 17.01
N ILE A 222 -18.92 -10.96 16.53
CA ILE A 222 -19.55 -12.13 15.93
C ILE A 222 -19.00 -13.41 16.55
N GLU A 223 -19.80 -14.47 16.53
CA GLU A 223 -19.40 -15.80 16.94
C GLU A 223 -19.79 -16.84 15.90
N ASN A 224 -19.05 -17.95 15.85
CA ASN A 224 -19.36 -19.04 14.95
C ASN A 224 -20.24 -20.06 15.69
N SER A 225 -21.53 -20.09 15.39
CA SER A 225 -22.50 -21.06 15.90
C SER A 225 -22.50 -22.38 15.11
N GLY A 226 -21.60 -22.54 14.14
CA GLY A 226 -21.45 -23.73 13.30
C GLY A 226 -20.09 -24.40 13.47
N SER A 227 -19.82 -25.42 12.67
CA SER A 227 -18.52 -26.11 12.67
C SER A 227 -17.45 -25.27 11.95
N ARG A 228 -16.17 -25.62 12.10
CA ARG A 228 -15.09 -25.00 11.29
C ARG A 228 -15.27 -25.20 9.79
N LYS A 229 -15.82 -26.35 9.38
CA LYS A 229 -16.05 -26.70 7.97
C LYS A 229 -17.31 -26.03 7.39
N TYR A 230 -18.34 -25.90 8.22
CA TYR A 230 -19.61 -25.25 7.89
C TYR A 230 -19.87 -24.13 8.88
N SER A 231 -19.09 -23.05 8.75
CA SER A 231 -19.18 -21.92 9.67
C SER A 231 -20.49 -21.18 9.49
N ARG A 232 -21.14 -20.84 10.59
CA ARG A 232 -22.35 -20.02 10.67
C ARG A 232 -22.07 -18.87 11.63
N TRP A 233 -21.88 -17.67 11.09
CA TRP A 233 -21.56 -16.48 11.87
C TRP A 233 -22.85 -15.80 12.32
N VAL A 234 -22.95 -15.50 13.61
CA VAL A 234 -24.04 -14.76 14.25
C VAL A 234 -23.47 -13.60 15.06
N LEU A 235 -24.28 -12.60 15.41
CA LEU A 235 -23.85 -11.53 16.31
C LEU A 235 -23.65 -12.11 17.72
N ALA A 236 -22.53 -11.77 18.34
CA ALA A 236 -22.22 -12.23 19.70
C ALA A 236 -23.11 -11.50 20.72
N GLY A 237 -23.69 -12.24 21.67
CA GLY A 237 -24.50 -11.66 22.76
C GLY A 237 -25.97 -11.41 22.42
N ARG A 238 -26.54 -12.17 21.47
CA ARG A 238 -28.00 -12.35 21.38
C ARG A 238 -28.47 -13.48 22.27
#